data_AF-A0A933GZR2-F1
#
_entry.id   AF-A0A933GZR2-F1
#
_cell.length_a   1.000
_cell.length_b   1.000
_cell.length_c   1.000
_cell.angle_alpha   90.00
_cell.angle_beta   90.00
_cell.angle_gamma   90.00
#
_symmetry.space_group_name_H-M   'P 1'
#
loop_
_entity.id
_entity.type
_entity.pdbx_description
1 polymer ?
#
loop_
_entity_poly.entity_id
_entity_poly.type
_entity_poly.pdbx_seq_one_letter_code
_entity_poly.pdbx_strand_id
1 'polypeptide(L)'
;MRTLSAAFVLVLCLWLPARAQGPGEDGGKVGLEEGERPSPEVRLDREKGTVSFDAILVQDSAPIEAFLCGPEGRTHESLFAATATPEKIQEALLALGVVPASQWAASEEDLFALRGEKVLVRIEFAGGKSFLAEDLVWNEFEHRPMRREGWAFHGKLFEGKLPEEPEFSVTFQGLRGAALSLLDSPFAYRPYADAPLVCRKEVLPAVQEDGKRRFPRATIVLEPANEEAIARLALEQEGAPAAENSEAFLEVARRIDVAKARISTELRPEVRTWLSRGAALEGREDDEGKRLREDARARYGLARARLEAAERGVEVDYLALDLLHEARELAGVRAQANPDPRVIEYKEWIARYSEFLKERAHLLGEAAAADIRSRELALAGETGPAARREDLARDALLARVRALEVRPELEEARTRLARVRETLSSADLSPERRKFYEEEVILWTRWVEYHEARIRVAESEARSADLSAEALDASEERRAEIEREIAGLTAAAGKASWVVDLFDRERALEKLRRDLRFYSLPEVNDEEKIAALRGEIEAAEKEIAELKARIEEGR
;
A
#
# COMPACT_ATOMS: atom_id res chain seq x y z
N MET A 1 -0.26 3.00 12.60
CA MET A 1 -0.46 1.99 11.53
C MET A 1 0.81 1.76 10.67
N ARG A 2 2.04 1.88 11.20
CA ARG A 2 3.27 1.50 10.46
C ARG A 2 4.30 0.91 11.43
N THR A 3 4.36 -0.42 11.47
CA THR A 3 5.48 -1.25 11.98
C THR A 3 5.37 -2.72 11.56
N LEU A 4 4.30 -3.11 10.88
CA LEU A 4 4.16 -4.46 10.36
C LEU A 4 5.05 -4.61 9.12
N SER A 5 5.96 -5.58 9.18
CA SER A 5 6.79 -6.12 8.08
C SER A 5 8.14 -5.48 7.72
N ALA A 6 8.63 -4.41 8.36
CA ALA A 6 10.01 -3.95 8.12
C ALA A 6 11.09 -4.86 8.77
N ALA A 7 10.72 -5.62 9.81
CA ALA A 7 11.68 -6.47 10.54
C ALA A 7 12.08 -7.75 9.79
N PHE A 8 11.32 -8.16 8.75
CA PHE A 8 11.53 -9.43 8.07
C PHE A 8 12.62 -9.37 6.97
N VAL A 9 12.86 -8.20 6.37
CA VAL A 9 13.83 -8.02 5.27
C VAL A 9 15.25 -7.70 5.78
N LEU A 10 15.37 -7.07 6.95
CA LEU A 10 16.66 -6.58 7.48
C LEU A 10 17.62 -7.67 8.00
N VAL A 11 17.13 -8.88 8.29
CA VAL A 11 17.98 -9.97 8.83
C VAL A 11 18.57 -10.86 7.74
N LEU A 12 18.03 -10.85 6.51
CA LEU A 12 18.52 -11.66 5.39
C LEU A 12 19.55 -10.94 4.49
N CYS A 13 19.62 -9.60 4.54
CA CYS A 13 20.52 -8.81 3.68
C CYS A 13 21.92 -8.56 4.28
N LEU A 14 22.20 -8.99 5.52
CA LEU A 14 23.45 -8.65 6.22
C LEU A 14 24.67 -9.53 5.86
N TRP A 15 24.59 -10.46 4.90
CA TRP A 15 25.67 -11.44 4.66
C TRP A 15 25.98 -11.77 3.18
N LEU A 16 26.06 -10.76 2.31
CA LEU A 16 26.71 -10.90 0.99
C LEU A 16 27.53 -9.64 0.65
N PRO A 17 28.86 -9.72 0.51
CA PRO A 17 29.64 -8.63 -0.09
C PRO A 17 29.47 -8.69 -1.62
N ALA A 18 28.46 -7.99 -2.15
CA ALA A 18 28.38 -7.73 -3.58
C ALA A 18 29.40 -6.64 -3.93
N ARG A 19 30.56 -7.06 -4.44
CA ARG A 19 31.59 -6.17 -4.96
C ARG A 19 31.20 -5.75 -6.38
N ALA A 20 30.29 -4.79 -6.50
CA ALA A 20 29.99 -4.15 -7.78
C ALA A 20 31.21 -3.31 -8.22
N GLN A 21 31.80 -3.67 -9.36
CA GLN A 21 32.74 -2.79 -10.05
C GLN A 21 31.90 -1.66 -10.66
N GLY A 22 32.14 -0.42 -10.21
CA GLY A 22 31.48 0.75 -10.77
C GLY A 22 31.84 0.92 -12.26
N PRO A 23 30.87 1.24 -13.14
CA PRO A 23 31.19 1.70 -14.48
C PRO A 23 31.96 3.03 -14.40
N GLY A 24 32.96 3.22 -15.26
CA GLY A 24 33.79 4.43 -15.28
C GLY A 24 32.98 5.70 -15.55
N GLU A 25 33.39 6.80 -14.92
CA GLU A 25 32.75 8.13 -14.88
C GLU A 25 32.56 8.87 -16.22
N ASP A 26 32.74 8.22 -17.37
CA ASP A 26 32.40 8.84 -18.65
C ASP A 26 30.91 8.63 -18.95
N GLY A 27 30.06 9.35 -18.21
CA GLY A 27 28.64 9.56 -18.51
C GLY A 27 28.48 10.35 -19.80
N GLY A 28 28.89 9.76 -20.93
CA GLY A 28 28.83 10.36 -22.23
C GLY A 28 27.37 10.64 -22.58
N LYS A 29 27.02 11.93 -22.70
CA LYS A 29 25.79 12.36 -23.37
C LYS A 29 25.73 11.58 -24.68
N VAL A 30 24.68 10.78 -24.88
CA VAL A 30 24.45 10.10 -26.15
C VAL A 30 24.28 11.20 -27.18
N GLY A 31 25.34 11.49 -27.92
CA GLY A 31 25.36 12.50 -28.97
C GLY A 31 24.50 12.02 -30.13
N LEU A 32 23.19 12.18 -30.02
CA LEU A 32 22.29 12.03 -31.16
C LEU A 32 22.65 13.12 -32.17
N GLU A 33 23.10 12.71 -33.36
CA GLU A 33 23.40 13.65 -34.44
C GLU A 33 22.16 14.54 -34.71
N GLU A 34 22.35 15.84 -34.99
CA GLU A 34 21.24 16.82 -35.13
C GLU A 34 20.20 16.44 -36.19
N GLY A 35 20.54 15.59 -37.17
CA GLY A 35 19.61 15.07 -38.18
C GLY A 35 18.79 13.85 -37.72
N GLU A 36 19.07 13.29 -36.54
CA GLU A 36 18.42 12.07 -36.04
C GLU A 36 17.40 12.31 -34.92
N ARG A 37 17.13 13.55 -34.49
CA ARG A 37 16.10 13.84 -33.48
C ARG A 37 14.69 13.80 -34.09
N PRO A 38 13.79 12.91 -33.64
CA PRO A 38 12.39 12.97 -34.03
C PRO A 38 11.75 14.30 -33.57
N SER A 39 10.67 14.70 -34.24
CA SER A 39 9.88 15.87 -33.84
C SER A 39 9.33 15.66 -32.42
N PRO A 40 9.37 16.64 -31.51
CA PRO A 40 8.84 16.55 -30.14
C PRO A 40 7.30 16.59 -30.10
N GLU A 41 6.65 15.97 -31.09
CA GLU A 41 5.21 16.02 -31.32
C GLU A 41 4.51 14.90 -30.55
N VAL A 42 3.60 15.29 -29.67
CA VAL A 42 2.65 14.38 -29.04
C VAL A 42 1.41 14.31 -29.92
N ARG A 43 1.04 13.11 -30.32
CA ARG A 43 -0.08 12.81 -31.22
C ARG A 43 -1.25 12.27 -30.41
N LEU A 44 -2.37 12.99 -30.42
CA LEU A 44 -3.61 12.62 -29.74
C LEU A 44 -4.62 12.03 -30.74
N ASP A 45 -4.96 10.76 -30.60
CA ASP A 45 -5.98 10.07 -31.41
C ASP A 45 -7.23 9.84 -30.55
N ARG A 46 -8.22 10.74 -30.66
CA ARG A 46 -9.47 10.65 -29.89
C ARG A 46 -10.40 9.53 -30.35
N GLU A 47 -10.27 9.09 -31.59
CA GLU A 47 -11.10 8.00 -32.12
C GLU A 47 -10.64 6.67 -31.53
N LYS A 48 -9.32 6.48 -31.43
CA LYS A 48 -8.73 5.30 -30.79
C LYS A 48 -8.56 5.43 -29.28
N GLY A 49 -8.67 6.63 -28.73
CA GLY A 49 -8.45 6.90 -27.32
C GLY A 49 -6.98 6.74 -26.92
N THR A 50 -6.03 7.15 -27.76
CA THR A 50 -4.58 6.97 -27.49
C THR A 50 -3.78 8.27 -27.58
N VAL A 51 -2.67 8.30 -26.83
CA VAL A 51 -1.62 9.32 -26.94
C VAL A 51 -0.36 8.65 -27.45
N SER A 52 0.31 9.20 -28.46
CA SER A 52 1.57 8.64 -28.94
C SER A 52 2.66 9.67 -29.16
N PHE A 53 3.92 9.27 -29.00
CA PHE A 53 5.09 10.12 -29.21
C PHE A 53 6.33 9.26 -29.50
N ASP A 54 7.34 9.88 -30.10
CA ASP A 54 8.55 9.16 -30.49
C ASP A 54 9.56 9.10 -29.34
N ALA A 55 10.25 7.96 -29.24
CA ALA A 55 11.30 7.70 -28.26
C ALA A 55 12.46 6.91 -28.89
N ILE A 56 13.59 6.90 -28.20
CA ILE A 56 14.80 6.17 -28.59
C ILE A 56 15.17 5.23 -27.45
N LEU A 57 15.45 3.95 -27.75
CA LEU A 57 16.02 3.03 -26.76
C LEU A 57 17.44 3.49 -26.42
N VAL A 58 17.77 3.77 -25.17
CA VAL A 58 19.08 4.34 -24.78
C VAL A 58 19.91 3.42 -23.87
N GLN A 59 19.29 2.43 -23.24
CA GLN A 59 19.93 1.42 -22.41
C GLN A 59 19.37 0.04 -22.74
N ASP A 60 20.17 -1.02 -22.69
CA ASP A 60 19.71 -2.40 -22.93
C ASP A 60 20.37 -3.46 -22.05
N SER A 61 21.32 -3.07 -21.21
CA SER A 61 22.20 -4.02 -20.51
C SER A 61 22.50 -3.66 -19.06
N ALA A 62 22.35 -2.41 -18.66
CA ALA A 62 22.47 -1.99 -17.26
C ALA A 62 21.12 -2.06 -16.51
N PRO A 63 21.15 -2.11 -15.17
CA PRO A 63 19.97 -1.86 -14.36
C PRO A 63 19.30 -0.54 -14.75
N ILE A 64 17.98 -0.56 -14.87
CA ILE A 64 17.16 0.61 -15.15
C ILE A 64 16.49 1.09 -13.86
N GLU A 65 16.47 2.40 -13.65
CA GLU A 65 15.73 3.08 -12.59
C GLU A 65 14.48 3.80 -13.15
N ALA A 66 14.52 4.16 -14.44
CA ALA A 66 13.40 4.74 -15.17
C ALA A 66 13.09 3.97 -16.45
N PHE A 67 11.81 3.88 -16.81
CA PHE A 67 11.41 3.29 -18.07
C PHE A 67 11.58 4.28 -19.21
N LEU A 68 11.24 5.54 -18.97
CA LEU A 68 11.31 6.58 -19.97
C LEU A 68 11.73 7.90 -19.30
N CYS A 69 12.73 8.58 -19.85
CA CYS A 69 13.14 9.90 -19.39
C CYS A 69 12.86 10.97 -20.46
N GLY A 70 12.85 12.23 -20.04
CA GLY A 70 12.77 13.35 -20.97
C GLY A 70 14.03 13.48 -21.85
N PRO A 71 14.04 14.41 -22.84
CA PRO A 71 15.17 14.59 -23.76
C PRO A 71 16.53 14.86 -23.11
N GLU A 72 16.53 15.48 -21.92
CA GLU A 72 17.73 15.82 -21.15
C GLU A 72 17.90 14.93 -19.91
N GLY A 73 17.14 13.82 -19.81
CA GLY A 73 17.12 12.94 -18.65
C GLY A 73 18.33 12.01 -18.54
N ARG A 74 18.43 11.26 -17.43
CA ARG A 74 19.47 10.26 -17.17
C ARG A 74 19.38 9.04 -18.09
N THR A 75 19.89 9.16 -19.31
CA THR A 75 19.85 8.08 -20.32
C THR A 75 20.61 6.81 -19.90
N HIS A 76 21.53 6.89 -18.93
CA HIS A 76 22.30 5.73 -18.47
C HIS A 76 21.52 4.84 -17.49
N GLU A 77 20.49 5.39 -16.83
CA GLU A 77 19.59 4.73 -15.87
C GLU A 77 18.18 4.54 -16.47
N SER A 78 17.95 4.93 -17.72
CA SER A 78 16.64 4.91 -18.38
C SER A 78 16.59 3.94 -19.56
N LEU A 79 15.49 3.21 -19.74
CA LEU A 79 15.32 2.32 -20.90
C LEU A 79 15.12 3.13 -22.21
N PHE A 80 14.24 4.13 -22.18
CA PHE A 80 13.93 4.99 -23.32
C PHE A 80 14.18 6.47 -23.00
N ALA A 81 14.49 7.25 -24.03
CA ALA A 81 14.46 8.72 -23.99
C ALA A 81 13.35 9.24 -24.92
N ALA A 82 12.39 9.97 -24.35
CA ALA A 82 11.30 10.59 -25.08
C ALA A 82 11.79 11.82 -25.85
N THR A 83 11.19 12.08 -27.00
CA THR A 83 11.33 13.37 -27.69
C THR A 83 10.34 14.43 -27.21
N ALA A 84 9.20 13.99 -26.70
CA ALA A 84 8.17 14.85 -26.13
C ALA A 84 8.51 15.27 -24.69
N THR A 85 8.03 16.45 -24.29
CA THR A 85 8.12 16.88 -22.89
C THR A 85 6.99 16.28 -22.06
N PRO A 86 7.21 15.99 -20.76
CA PRO A 86 6.19 15.41 -19.88
C PRO A 86 4.91 16.24 -19.80
N GLU A 87 5.00 17.57 -19.85
CA GLU A 87 3.83 18.47 -19.81
C GLU A 87 2.88 18.21 -20.98
N LYS A 88 3.42 18.06 -22.20
CA LYS A 88 2.61 17.78 -23.39
C LYS A 88 1.94 16.41 -23.32
N ILE A 89 2.64 15.42 -22.76
CA ILE A 89 2.09 14.08 -22.59
C ILE A 89 0.96 14.12 -21.56
N GLN A 90 1.16 14.84 -20.44
CA GLN A 90 0.12 15.05 -19.43
C GLN A 90 -1.11 15.77 -20.01
N GLU A 91 -0.91 16.86 -20.74
CA GLU A 91 -2.00 17.59 -21.40
C GLU A 91 -2.79 16.68 -22.35
N ALA A 92 -2.11 15.82 -23.11
CA ALA A 92 -2.75 14.89 -24.02
C ALA A 92 -3.56 13.81 -23.28
N LEU A 93 -3.05 13.24 -22.18
CA LEU A 93 -3.79 12.28 -21.34
C LEU A 93 -5.02 12.94 -20.68
N LEU A 94 -4.88 14.15 -20.15
CA LEU A 94 -6.00 14.92 -19.62
C LEU A 94 -7.04 15.25 -20.71
N ALA A 95 -6.60 15.53 -21.93
CA ALA A 95 -7.47 15.78 -23.08
C ALA A 95 -8.21 14.52 -23.58
N LEU A 96 -7.74 13.31 -23.24
CA LEU A 96 -8.48 12.06 -23.39
C LEU A 96 -9.49 11.81 -22.27
N GLY A 97 -9.47 12.63 -21.22
CA GLY A 97 -10.31 12.45 -20.03
C GLY A 97 -9.73 11.51 -18.99
N VAL A 98 -8.44 11.15 -19.10
CA VAL A 98 -7.79 10.28 -18.12
C VAL A 98 -7.68 11.00 -16.78
N VAL A 99 -8.16 10.36 -15.71
CA VAL A 99 -8.22 10.96 -14.37
C VAL A 99 -6.96 10.64 -13.57
N PRO A 100 -6.13 11.62 -13.23
CA PRO A 100 -4.87 11.39 -12.52
C PRO A 100 -5.08 11.02 -11.05
N ALA A 101 -4.20 10.19 -10.48
CA ALA A 101 -4.14 9.78 -9.06
C ALA A 101 -4.27 10.98 -8.12
N SER A 102 -3.65 12.11 -8.48
CA SER A 102 -3.74 13.39 -7.76
C SER A 102 -5.15 13.90 -7.51
N GLN A 103 -6.12 13.52 -8.36
CA GLN A 103 -7.52 13.85 -8.15
C GLN A 103 -8.25 12.82 -7.29
N TRP A 104 -7.67 11.63 -7.07
CA TRP A 104 -8.18 10.58 -6.20
C TRP A 104 -7.72 10.71 -4.76
N ALA A 105 -6.51 11.18 -4.54
CA ALA A 105 -5.87 11.15 -3.25
C ALA A 105 -5.94 12.50 -2.53
N ALA A 106 -6.29 12.49 -1.24
CA ALA A 106 -6.22 13.69 -0.40
C ALA A 106 -4.80 13.96 0.10
N SER A 107 -3.96 12.92 0.18
CA SER A 107 -2.56 12.96 0.59
C SER A 107 -1.67 12.22 -0.40
N GLU A 108 -0.35 12.33 -0.28
CA GLU A 108 0.56 11.48 -1.07
C GLU A 108 0.44 10.00 -0.71
N GLU A 109 0.08 9.70 0.54
CA GLU A 109 -0.10 8.32 1.01
C GLU A 109 -1.30 7.66 0.32
N ASP A 110 -2.38 8.42 0.08
CA ASP A 110 -3.57 7.93 -0.62
C ASP A 110 -3.33 7.73 -2.13
N LEU A 111 -2.30 8.36 -2.71
CA LEU A 111 -1.95 8.17 -4.14
C LEU A 111 -1.57 6.72 -4.41
N PHE A 112 -0.82 6.13 -3.48
CA PHE A 112 -0.38 4.73 -3.57
C PHE A 112 -1.54 3.75 -3.38
N ALA A 113 -2.55 4.11 -2.59
CA ALA A 113 -3.71 3.27 -2.31
C ALA A 113 -4.73 3.26 -3.46
N LEU A 114 -5.00 4.42 -4.07
CA LEU A 114 -6.08 4.58 -5.05
C LEU A 114 -5.64 4.40 -6.51
N ARG A 115 -4.33 4.43 -6.78
CA ARG A 115 -3.67 4.02 -8.04
C ARG A 115 -4.24 4.59 -9.35
N GLY A 116 -4.72 5.85 -9.36
CA GLY A 116 -5.08 6.61 -10.57
C GLY A 116 -5.98 5.88 -11.59
N GLU A 117 -6.09 6.39 -12.81
CA GLU A 117 -6.51 5.54 -13.93
C GLU A 117 -5.30 4.83 -14.54
N LYS A 118 -5.51 3.62 -15.05
CA LYS A 118 -4.44 2.81 -15.62
C LYS A 118 -4.21 3.19 -17.07
N VAL A 119 -2.94 3.12 -17.46
CA VAL A 119 -2.47 3.37 -18.81
C VAL A 119 -1.63 2.16 -19.23
N LEU A 120 -2.00 1.55 -20.34
CA LEU A 120 -1.15 0.60 -21.04
C LEU A 120 -0.10 1.38 -21.81
N VAL A 121 1.17 1.00 -21.63
CA VAL A 121 2.29 1.58 -22.34
C VAL A 121 2.74 0.57 -23.39
N ARG A 122 2.41 0.84 -24.65
CA ARG A 122 2.76 0.01 -25.79
C ARG A 122 3.91 0.65 -26.56
N ILE A 123 4.88 -0.17 -26.94
CA ILE A 123 6.10 0.25 -27.65
C ILE A 123 6.07 -0.35 -29.04
N GLU A 124 5.96 0.52 -30.04
CA GLU A 124 5.93 0.15 -31.45
C GLU A 124 7.27 0.47 -32.10
N PHE A 125 7.98 -0.55 -32.56
CA PHE A 125 9.25 -0.39 -33.26
C PHE A 125 9.06 -0.35 -34.77
N ALA A 126 10.05 0.21 -35.47
CA ALA A 126 10.13 0.09 -36.92
C ALA A 126 10.06 -1.39 -37.35
N GLY A 127 9.27 -1.70 -38.38
CA GLY A 127 8.99 -3.08 -38.82
C GLY A 127 7.70 -3.67 -38.26
N GLY A 128 6.90 -2.90 -37.50
CA GLY A 128 5.55 -3.29 -37.09
C GLY A 128 5.49 -4.22 -35.88
N LYS A 129 6.61 -4.43 -35.18
CA LYS A 129 6.64 -5.18 -33.92
C LYS A 129 6.19 -4.27 -32.78
N SER A 130 5.34 -4.81 -31.91
CA SER A 130 4.78 -4.10 -30.77
C SER A 130 4.94 -4.92 -29.50
N PHE A 131 5.28 -4.27 -28.39
CA PHE A 131 5.40 -4.88 -27.06
C PHE A 131 4.70 -4.01 -26.01
N LEU A 132 4.23 -4.61 -24.91
CA LEU A 132 3.92 -3.83 -23.72
C LEU A 132 5.23 -3.48 -23.00
N ALA A 133 5.28 -2.33 -22.34
CA ALA A 133 6.43 -1.89 -21.54
C ALA A 133 6.86 -2.97 -20.54
N GLU A 134 5.89 -3.60 -19.87
CA GLU A 134 6.11 -4.67 -18.88
C GLU A 134 6.73 -5.93 -19.50
N ASP A 135 6.54 -6.18 -20.80
CA ASP A 135 7.17 -7.31 -21.49
C ASP A 135 8.65 -7.02 -21.86
N LEU A 136 9.04 -5.75 -21.91
CA LEU A 136 10.41 -5.31 -22.20
C LEU A 136 11.29 -5.23 -20.95
N VAL A 137 10.69 -5.08 -19.77
CA VAL A 137 11.42 -5.00 -18.52
C VAL A 137 11.51 -6.37 -17.87
N TRP A 138 12.72 -6.81 -17.60
CA TRP A 138 13.03 -8.08 -16.97
C TRP A 138 13.40 -7.89 -15.52
N ASN A 139 12.76 -8.64 -14.62
CA ASN A 139 13.13 -8.69 -13.22
C ASN A 139 14.20 -9.77 -13.02
N GLU A 140 15.43 -9.37 -12.72
CA GLU A 140 16.56 -10.28 -12.52
C GLU A 140 16.41 -11.19 -11.29
N PHE A 141 15.63 -10.77 -10.28
CA PHE A 141 15.38 -11.59 -9.08
C PHE A 141 14.34 -12.68 -9.35
N GLU A 142 13.26 -12.33 -10.02
CA GLU A 142 12.17 -13.27 -10.33
C GLU A 142 12.42 -14.08 -11.61
N HIS A 143 13.44 -13.71 -12.39
CA HIS A 143 13.79 -14.29 -13.68
C HIS A 143 12.59 -14.37 -14.64
N ARG A 144 11.86 -13.26 -14.77
CA ARG A 144 10.70 -13.14 -15.67
C ARG A 144 10.46 -11.67 -16.06
N PRO A 145 9.63 -11.40 -17.09
CA PRO A 145 9.19 -10.05 -17.39
C PRO A 145 8.38 -9.46 -16.23
N MET A 146 8.30 -8.13 -16.17
CA MET A 146 7.41 -7.45 -15.22
C MET A 146 5.97 -7.91 -15.42
N ARG A 147 5.21 -7.94 -14.32
CA ARG A 147 3.79 -8.25 -14.34
C ARG A 147 3.03 -7.13 -15.04
N ARG A 148 2.06 -7.51 -15.87
CA ARG A 148 1.14 -6.57 -16.52
C ARG A 148 0.09 -6.08 -15.53
N GLU A 149 0.39 -4.99 -14.85
CA GLU A 149 -0.49 -4.38 -13.84
C GLU A 149 -0.92 -2.95 -14.23
N GLY A 150 -0.52 -2.51 -15.43
CA GLY A 150 -0.81 -1.19 -15.96
C GLY A 150 -0.11 -0.08 -15.18
N TRP A 151 0.18 1.00 -15.88
CA TRP A 151 0.85 2.15 -15.29
C TRP A 151 -0.18 3.11 -14.71
N ALA A 152 0.00 3.54 -13.47
CA ALA A 152 -0.95 4.45 -12.84
C ALA A 152 -0.66 5.90 -13.25
N PHE A 153 -1.63 6.59 -13.85
CA PHE A 153 -1.47 8.00 -14.19
C PHE A 153 -1.51 8.86 -12.94
N HIS A 154 -0.39 9.48 -12.58
CA HIS A 154 -0.27 10.23 -11.33
C HIS A 154 -0.73 11.68 -11.47
N GLY A 155 -0.38 12.32 -12.59
CA GLY A 155 -0.79 13.67 -13.00
C GLY A 155 -0.58 14.78 -11.97
N LYS A 156 0.55 14.76 -11.25
CA LYS A 156 1.09 15.94 -10.57
C LYS A 156 2.32 16.40 -11.34
N LEU A 157 2.33 17.66 -11.77
CA LEU A 157 3.54 18.42 -12.09
C LEU A 157 3.70 19.41 -10.92
N PHE A 158 4.81 19.38 -10.18
CA PHE A 158 4.96 20.27 -9.02
C PHE A 158 5.30 21.71 -9.47
N GLU A 159 4.68 22.70 -8.83
CA GLU A 159 5.06 24.12 -8.89
C GLU A 159 6.20 24.38 -7.89
N GLY A 160 7.45 24.35 -8.36
CA GLY A 160 8.66 24.59 -7.57
C GLY A 160 9.90 24.69 -8.47
N LYS A 161 11.11 24.86 -7.91
CA LYS A 161 12.35 24.56 -8.67
C LYS A 161 12.25 23.09 -9.04
N LEU A 162 11.87 22.83 -10.28
CA LEU A 162 11.88 21.51 -10.88
C LEU A 162 13.21 20.83 -10.46
N PRO A 163 13.21 19.64 -9.84
CA PRO A 163 14.19 18.64 -10.23
C PRO A 163 14.55 18.83 -11.70
N GLU A 164 15.84 18.88 -12.03
CA GLU A 164 16.24 19.17 -13.42
C GLU A 164 15.65 18.16 -14.44
N GLU A 165 15.06 17.05 -14.01
CA GLU A 165 14.60 15.96 -14.86
C GLU A 165 13.29 15.30 -14.33
N PRO A 166 12.15 15.39 -15.05
CA PRO A 166 10.98 14.53 -14.82
C PRO A 166 11.15 13.19 -15.56
N GLU A 167 10.71 12.10 -14.93
CA GLU A 167 10.90 10.71 -15.40
C GLU A 167 9.56 9.96 -15.43
N PHE A 168 9.34 9.06 -16.38
CA PHE A 168 8.42 7.94 -16.19
C PHE A 168 9.16 6.94 -15.31
N SER A 169 8.98 7.10 -14.01
CA SER A 169 9.73 6.32 -13.07
C SER A 169 9.24 4.87 -13.04
N VAL A 170 10.19 3.94 -13.09
CA VAL A 170 9.97 2.60 -12.56
C VAL A 170 10.39 2.70 -11.10
N THR A 171 9.67 3.48 -10.28
CA THR A 171 10.26 3.97 -9.02
C THR A 171 10.78 2.84 -8.13
N PHE A 172 12.11 2.79 -8.02
CA PHE A 172 12.88 2.29 -6.89
C PHE A 172 12.77 3.30 -5.74
N GLN A 173 12.73 2.84 -4.48
CA GLN A 173 12.76 3.69 -3.28
C GLN A 173 14.09 4.45 -3.07
N GLY A 174 15.02 4.44 -4.04
CA GLY A 174 16.41 4.89 -3.89
C GLY A 174 16.71 6.32 -4.32
N LEU A 175 15.94 6.93 -5.23
CA LEU A 175 16.23 8.29 -5.72
C LEU A 175 15.74 9.33 -4.71
N ARG A 176 16.59 9.67 -3.73
CA ARG A 176 16.42 10.82 -2.82
C ARG A 176 16.50 12.19 -3.51
N GLY A 177 16.54 12.25 -4.83
CA GLY A 177 16.51 13.47 -5.61
C GLY A 177 15.31 13.48 -6.53
N ALA A 178 14.23 14.15 -6.10
CA ALA A 178 13.11 14.73 -6.86
C ALA A 178 12.74 14.18 -8.28
N ALA A 179 12.95 12.92 -8.64
CA ALA A 179 12.44 12.38 -9.89
C ALA A 179 10.90 12.40 -9.84
N LEU A 180 10.29 13.16 -10.75
CA LEU A 180 8.84 13.39 -10.77
C LEU A 180 8.20 12.42 -11.76
N SER A 181 7.34 11.54 -11.25
CA SER A 181 6.71 10.46 -12.00
C SER A 181 5.40 10.90 -12.67
N LEU A 182 5.34 10.85 -14.00
CA LEU A 182 4.08 11.06 -14.75
C LEU A 182 3.17 9.83 -14.67
N LEU A 183 3.79 8.65 -14.79
CA LEU A 183 3.17 7.35 -14.66
C LEU A 183 3.96 6.52 -13.65
N ASP A 184 3.29 6.02 -12.62
CA ASP A 184 3.93 5.13 -11.66
C ASP A 184 3.89 3.69 -12.14
N SER A 185 5.04 3.03 -12.02
CA SER A 185 5.15 1.61 -12.26
C SER A 185 4.37 0.82 -11.23
N PRO A 186 3.74 -0.29 -11.62
CA PRO A 186 3.13 -1.23 -10.68
C PRO A 186 4.13 -1.81 -9.65
N PHE A 187 5.43 -1.77 -9.92
CA PHE A 187 6.47 -2.20 -8.98
C PHE A 187 6.75 -1.22 -7.83
N ALA A 188 6.41 0.06 -7.99
CA ALA A 188 6.62 1.09 -6.96
C ALA A 188 5.86 0.76 -5.65
N TYR A 189 4.85 -0.11 -5.74
CA TYR A 189 3.98 -0.48 -4.64
C TYR A 189 4.44 -1.74 -3.88
N ARG A 190 5.57 -2.36 -4.27
CA ARG A 190 6.04 -3.61 -3.65
C ARG A 190 7.22 -3.44 -2.71
N PRO A 191 7.24 -4.17 -1.57
CA PRO A 191 8.36 -4.17 -0.64
C PRO A 191 9.63 -4.86 -1.17
N TYR A 192 9.57 -5.48 -2.35
CA TYR A 192 10.71 -6.15 -3.02
C TYR A 192 11.30 -5.32 -4.17
N ALA A 193 11.14 -3.99 -4.12
CA ALA A 193 11.59 -3.06 -5.15
C ALA A 193 13.13 -2.99 -5.33
N ASP A 194 13.92 -3.79 -4.61
CA ASP A 194 15.38 -3.77 -4.69
C ASP A 194 15.95 -4.67 -5.80
N ALA A 195 15.12 -5.45 -6.50
CA ALA A 195 15.58 -6.32 -7.58
C ALA A 195 15.99 -5.48 -8.80
N PRO A 196 17.22 -5.63 -9.33
CA PRO A 196 17.63 -4.90 -10.51
C PRO A 196 16.71 -5.28 -11.69
N LEU A 197 16.13 -4.26 -12.30
CA LEU A 197 15.34 -4.39 -13.52
C LEU A 197 16.24 -4.11 -14.70
N VAL A 198 16.16 -4.90 -15.76
CA VAL A 198 16.98 -4.70 -16.98
C VAL A 198 16.11 -4.81 -18.22
N CYS A 199 16.64 -4.39 -19.37
CA CYS A 199 15.97 -4.69 -20.64
C CYS A 199 16.01 -6.20 -20.91
N ARG A 200 14.89 -6.74 -21.34
CA ARG A 200 14.76 -8.14 -21.72
C ARG A 200 15.55 -8.44 -23.00
N LYS A 201 16.61 -9.23 -22.88
CA LYS A 201 17.57 -9.51 -23.96
C LYS A 201 16.95 -10.25 -25.15
N GLU A 202 15.94 -11.09 -24.94
CA GLU A 202 15.32 -11.84 -26.04
C GLU A 202 14.58 -10.95 -27.04
N VAL A 203 14.22 -9.73 -26.62
CA VAL A 203 13.50 -8.78 -27.48
C VAL A 203 14.48 -8.00 -28.37
N LEU A 204 15.73 -7.82 -27.95
CA LEU A 204 16.73 -6.99 -28.65
C LEU A 204 16.99 -7.42 -30.10
N PRO A 205 17.18 -8.72 -30.44
CA PRO A 205 17.38 -9.13 -31.83
C PRO A 205 16.19 -8.79 -32.73
N ALA A 206 14.98 -8.88 -32.20
CA ALA A 206 13.77 -8.57 -32.93
C ALA A 206 13.65 -7.07 -33.23
N VAL A 207 14.27 -6.23 -32.39
CA VAL A 207 14.25 -4.77 -32.52
C VAL A 207 15.45 -4.25 -33.33
N GLN A 208 16.59 -4.95 -33.30
CA GLN A 208 17.84 -4.57 -33.97
C GLN A 208 17.93 -4.97 -35.45
N GLU A 209 16.86 -5.54 -36.04
CA GLU A 209 16.82 -5.98 -37.45
C GLU A 209 17.17 -4.87 -38.47
N ASP A 210 17.16 -3.60 -38.07
CA ASP A 210 17.57 -2.47 -38.93
C ASP A 210 19.10 -2.36 -39.12
N GLY A 211 19.91 -3.18 -38.42
CA GLY A 211 21.32 -3.52 -38.68
C GLY A 211 22.35 -2.39 -38.73
N LYS A 212 21.92 -1.13 -38.71
CA LYS A 212 22.74 0.06 -38.95
C LYS A 212 22.75 1.03 -37.77
N ARG A 213 21.78 0.91 -36.85
CA ARG A 213 21.64 1.81 -35.70
C ARG A 213 21.90 1.06 -34.41
N ARG A 214 22.74 1.66 -33.57
CA ARG A 214 23.00 1.17 -32.20
C ARG A 214 21.76 1.26 -31.32
N PHE A 215 20.92 2.25 -31.56
CA PHE A 215 19.74 2.56 -30.75
C PHE A 215 18.50 2.67 -31.64
N PRO A 216 17.57 1.70 -31.57
CA PRO A 216 16.35 1.68 -32.36
C PRO A 216 15.39 2.80 -31.93
N ARG A 217 14.68 3.37 -32.91
CA ARG A 217 13.56 4.29 -32.66
C ARG A 217 12.29 3.50 -32.38
N ALA A 218 11.47 4.02 -31.48
CA ALA A 218 10.14 3.50 -31.18
C ALA A 218 9.11 4.62 -31.13
N THR A 219 7.85 4.30 -31.39
CA THR A 219 6.72 5.11 -30.98
C THR A 219 6.14 4.51 -29.71
N ILE A 220 6.03 5.32 -28.67
CA ILE A 220 5.35 4.97 -27.44
C ILE A 220 3.89 5.35 -27.61
N VAL A 221 2.98 4.41 -27.32
CA VAL A 221 1.54 4.57 -27.37
C VAL A 221 0.99 4.33 -25.97
N LEU A 222 0.34 5.35 -25.42
CA LEU A 222 -0.37 5.32 -24.16
C LEU A 222 -1.86 5.11 -24.43
N GLU A 223 -2.41 4.05 -23.86
CA GLU A 223 -3.80 3.61 -24.03
C GLU A 223 -4.45 3.50 -22.65
N PRO A 224 -5.39 4.38 -22.28
CA PRO A 224 -6.13 4.25 -21.02
C PRO A 224 -6.83 2.90 -20.96
N ALA A 225 -6.73 2.23 -19.82
CA ALA A 225 -7.30 0.92 -19.60
C ALA A 225 -7.99 0.88 -18.24
N ASN A 226 -9.04 0.06 -18.15
CA ASN A 226 -9.69 -0.26 -16.88
C ASN A 226 -8.98 -1.45 -16.23
N GLU A 227 -9.22 -1.69 -14.95
CA GLU A 227 -8.58 -2.78 -14.20
C GLU A 227 -8.94 -4.14 -14.80
N GLU A 228 -10.17 -4.34 -15.30
CA GLU A 228 -10.54 -5.61 -15.93
C GLU A 228 -9.68 -5.92 -17.17
N ALA A 229 -9.41 -4.93 -18.02
CA ALA A 229 -8.56 -5.11 -19.20
C ALA A 229 -7.10 -5.43 -18.81
N ILE A 230 -6.56 -4.72 -17.82
CA ILE A 230 -5.24 -5.00 -17.25
C ILE A 230 -5.19 -6.43 -16.70
N ALA A 231 -6.20 -6.80 -15.90
CA ALA A 231 -6.30 -8.12 -15.30
C ALA A 231 -6.30 -9.22 -16.36
N ARG A 232 -7.05 -9.06 -17.46
CA ARG A 232 -7.04 -10.01 -18.60
C ARG A 232 -5.65 -10.15 -19.22
N LEU A 233 -4.95 -9.03 -19.45
CA LEU A 233 -3.60 -9.06 -20.00
C LEU A 233 -2.61 -9.77 -19.07
N ALA A 234 -2.77 -9.62 -17.75
CA ALA A 234 -1.98 -10.34 -16.76
C ALA A 234 -2.26 -11.86 -16.81
N LEU A 235 -3.54 -12.25 -16.88
CA LEU A 235 -3.95 -13.66 -17.04
C LEU A 235 -3.33 -14.28 -18.30
N GLU A 236 -3.30 -13.53 -19.40
CA GLU A 236 -2.68 -13.97 -20.66
C GLU A 236 -1.17 -14.16 -20.52
N GLN A 237 -0.48 -13.24 -19.82
CA GLN A 237 0.97 -13.31 -19.60
C GLN A 237 1.38 -14.55 -18.79
N GLU A 238 0.59 -14.90 -17.77
CA GLU A 238 0.86 -16.03 -16.89
C GLU A 238 0.52 -17.40 -17.53
N GLY A 239 -0.19 -17.41 -18.66
CA GLY A 239 -0.75 -18.61 -19.26
C GLY A 239 -2.01 -19.09 -18.52
N ALA A 240 -2.94 -19.75 -19.25
CA ALA A 240 -4.27 -20.09 -18.74
C ALA A 240 -4.23 -20.87 -17.40
N PRO A 241 -4.57 -20.23 -16.27
CA PRO A 241 -4.64 -20.91 -14.98
C PRO A 241 -5.92 -21.74 -14.89
N ALA A 242 -6.14 -22.41 -13.74
CA ALA A 242 -7.45 -22.94 -13.42
C ALA A 242 -8.53 -21.82 -13.54
N ALA A 243 -9.63 -22.12 -14.24
CA ALA A 243 -10.67 -21.16 -14.59
C ALA A 243 -11.24 -20.39 -13.36
N GLU A 244 -11.33 -21.07 -12.21
CA GLU A 244 -11.91 -20.52 -10.97
C GLU A 244 -11.11 -19.33 -10.41
N ASN A 245 -9.78 -19.41 -10.38
CA ASN A 245 -8.93 -18.31 -9.89
C ASN A 245 -8.92 -17.11 -10.84
N SER A 246 -9.19 -17.35 -12.13
CA SER A 246 -9.23 -16.29 -13.12
C SER A 246 -10.51 -15.46 -12.99
N GLU A 247 -11.65 -16.09 -12.69
CA GLU A 247 -12.91 -15.34 -12.52
C GLU A 247 -12.90 -14.50 -11.24
N ALA A 248 -12.41 -15.03 -10.11
CA ALA A 248 -12.29 -14.25 -8.88
C ALA A 248 -11.39 -13.01 -9.07
N PHE A 249 -10.31 -13.16 -9.83
CA PHE A 249 -9.39 -12.07 -10.16
C PHE A 249 -10.05 -11.00 -11.03
N LEU A 250 -10.80 -11.41 -12.07
CA LEU A 250 -11.56 -10.49 -12.92
C LEU A 250 -12.73 -9.84 -12.17
N GLU A 251 -13.38 -10.55 -11.26
CA GLU A 251 -14.47 -10.01 -10.44
C GLU A 251 -13.98 -8.84 -9.59
N VAL A 252 -12.85 -9.00 -8.89
CA VAL A 252 -12.24 -7.93 -8.09
C VAL A 252 -11.91 -6.72 -8.99
N ALA A 253 -11.29 -6.95 -10.14
CA ALA A 253 -10.96 -5.88 -11.09
C ALA A 253 -12.21 -5.12 -11.56
N ARG A 254 -13.31 -5.82 -11.89
CA ARG A 254 -14.59 -5.19 -12.24
C ARG A 254 -15.17 -4.36 -11.10
N ARG A 255 -15.05 -4.80 -9.84
CA ARG A 255 -15.51 -4.02 -8.68
C ARG A 255 -14.74 -2.70 -8.57
N ILE A 256 -13.43 -2.73 -8.78
CA ILE A 256 -12.61 -1.51 -8.80
C ILE A 256 -13.09 -0.57 -9.91
N ASP A 257 -13.33 -1.08 -11.11
CA ASP A 257 -13.81 -0.28 -12.24
C ASP A 257 -15.16 0.39 -11.94
N VAL A 258 -16.12 -0.36 -11.41
CA VAL A 258 -17.43 0.16 -11.00
C VAL A 258 -17.28 1.23 -9.91
N ALA A 259 -16.45 0.96 -8.90
CA ALA A 259 -16.23 1.89 -7.79
C ALA A 259 -15.55 3.19 -8.27
N LYS A 260 -14.54 3.09 -9.13
CA LYS A 260 -13.86 4.25 -9.73
C LYS A 260 -14.83 5.08 -10.59
N ALA A 261 -15.62 4.43 -11.44
CA ALA A 261 -16.63 5.10 -12.26
C ALA A 261 -17.64 5.86 -11.39
N ARG A 262 -18.10 5.25 -10.29
CA ARG A 262 -19.02 5.89 -9.33
C ARG A 262 -18.38 7.09 -8.63
N ILE A 263 -17.12 6.95 -8.19
CA ILE A 263 -16.37 8.05 -7.57
C ILE A 263 -16.25 9.25 -8.52
N SER A 264 -15.88 9.00 -9.78
CA SER A 264 -15.63 10.07 -10.76
C SER A 264 -16.91 10.72 -11.27
N THR A 265 -17.95 9.95 -11.55
CA THR A 265 -19.18 10.43 -12.21
C THR A 265 -20.28 10.87 -11.24
N GLU A 266 -20.32 10.35 -10.00
CA GLU A 266 -21.38 10.65 -9.04
C GLU A 266 -20.86 11.38 -7.80
N LEU A 267 -19.94 10.75 -7.06
CA LEU A 267 -19.60 11.18 -5.70
C LEU A 267 -18.78 12.47 -5.67
N ARG A 268 -17.78 12.62 -6.56
CA ARG A 268 -17.00 13.86 -6.65
C ARG A 268 -17.83 15.05 -7.12
N PRO A 269 -18.63 14.94 -8.19
CA PRO A 269 -19.56 16.00 -8.56
C PRO A 269 -20.49 16.40 -7.41
N GLU A 270 -20.99 15.43 -6.63
CA GLU A 270 -21.81 15.69 -5.43
C GLU A 270 -21.03 16.53 -4.39
N VAL A 271 -19.81 16.12 -4.04
CA VAL A 271 -18.94 16.87 -3.10
C VAL A 271 -18.67 18.29 -3.59
N ARG A 272 -18.28 18.46 -4.87
CA ARG A 272 -18.01 19.77 -5.48
C ARG A 272 -19.24 20.67 -5.47
N THR A 273 -20.42 20.10 -5.72
CA THR A 273 -21.69 20.84 -5.70
C THR A 273 -21.96 21.42 -4.32
N TRP A 274 -21.83 20.62 -3.26
CA TRP A 274 -22.08 21.08 -1.89
C TRP A 274 -21.00 22.03 -1.38
N LEU A 275 -19.74 21.82 -1.75
CA LEU A 275 -18.64 22.73 -1.45
C LEU A 275 -18.89 24.12 -2.09
N SER A 276 -19.22 24.14 -3.39
CA SER A 276 -19.50 25.38 -4.12
C SER A 276 -20.71 26.12 -3.56
N ARG A 277 -21.75 25.38 -3.16
CA ARG A 277 -22.93 25.94 -2.52
C ARG A 277 -22.62 26.52 -1.14
N GLY A 278 -21.79 25.85 -0.34
CA GLY A 278 -21.31 26.36 0.93
C GLY A 278 -20.57 27.69 0.76
N ALA A 279 -19.63 27.75 -0.19
CA ALA A 279 -18.89 28.96 -0.53
C ALA A 279 -19.81 30.10 -1.01
N ALA A 280 -20.80 29.80 -1.85
CA ALA A 280 -21.76 30.80 -2.35
C ALA A 280 -22.66 31.40 -1.25
N LEU A 281 -22.77 30.73 -0.10
CA LEU A 281 -23.53 31.20 1.05
C LEU A 281 -22.66 31.93 2.09
N GLU A 282 -21.34 31.97 1.92
CA GLU A 282 -20.46 32.76 2.77
C GLU A 282 -20.85 34.24 2.72
N GLY A 283 -20.85 34.90 3.89
CA GLY A 283 -21.29 36.30 4.03
C GLY A 283 -22.79 36.51 4.18
N ARG A 284 -23.65 35.48 4.01
CA ARG A 284 -25.07 35.58 4.37
C ARG A 284 -25.27 35.42 5.88
N GLU A 285 -25.49 36.53 6.56
CA GLU A 285 -25.68 36.57 8.03
C GLU A 285 -27.14 36.48 8.49
N ASP A 286 -28.09 36.55 7.56
CA ASP A 286 -29.50 36.32 7.84
C ASP A 286 -29.75 34.88 8.36
N ASP A 287 -30.83 34.70 9.12
CA ASP A 287 -31.15 33.40 9.72
C ASP A 287 -31.35 32.31 8.64
N GLU A 288 -31.90 32.71 7.48
CA GLU A 288 -32.00 31.82 6.33
C GLU A 288 -30.62 31.42 5.79
N GLY A 289 -29.69 32.36 5.63
CA GLY A 289 -28.33 32.09 5.17
C GLY A 289 -27.56 31.21 6.13
N LYS A 290 -27.72 31.39 7.45
CA LYS A 290 -27.16 30.49 8.47
C LYS A 290 -27.71 29.06 8.32
N ARG A 291 -29.04 28.91 8.24
CA ARG A 291 -29.69 27.61 8.04
C ARG A 291 -29.23 26.91 6.76
N LEU A 292 -29.15 27.66 5.65
CA LEU A 292 -28.68 27.12 4.37
C LEU A 292 -27.21 26.70 4.42
N ARG A 293 -26.35 27.43 5.16
CA ARG A 293 -24.95 27.05 5.38
C ARG A 293 -24.83 25.77 6.20
N GLU A 294 -25.62 25.62 7.25
CA GLU A 294 -25.65 24.41 8.07
C GLU A 294 -26.11 23.19 7.25
N ASP A 295 -27.18 23.31 6.45
CA ASP A 295 -27.63 22.26 5.52
C ASP A 295 -26.55 21.91 4.49
N ALA A 296 -25.94 22.92 3.85
CA ALA A 296 -24.87 22.70 2.88
C ALA A 296 -23.66 21.99 3.51
N ARG A 297 -23.27 22.37 4.75
CA ARG A 297 -22.18 21.74 5.49
C ARG A 297 -22.49 20.30 5.85
N ALA A 298 -23.71 20.02 6.30
CA ALA A 298 -24.14 18.66 6.66
C ALA A 298 -24.17 17.75 5.42
N ARG A 299 -24.71 18.24 4.29
CA ARG A 299 -24.74 17.49 3.02
C ARG A 299 -23.36 17.29 2.42
N TYR A 300 -22.48 18.29 2.51
CA TYR A 300 -21.06 18.14 2.19
C TYR A 300 -20.43 17.01 3.03
N GLY A 301 -20.69 17.00 4.34
CA GLY A 301 -20.21 15.96 5.25
C GLY A 301 -20.69 14.55 4.86
N LEU A 302 -21.94 14.39 4.44
CA LEU A 302 -22.46 13.11 3.94
C LEU A 302 -21.84 12.71 2.59
N ALA A 303 -21.79 13.64 1.62
CA ALA A 303 -21.19 13.38 0.31
C ALA A 303 -19.71 12.99 0.45
N ARG A 304 -18.98 13.65 1.35
CA ARG A 304 -17.59 13.33 1.66
C ARG A 304 -17.45 11.94 2.30
N ALA A 305 -18.36 11.57 3.22
CA ALA A 305 -18.37 10.22 3.81
C ALA A 305 -18.55 9.12 2.75
N ARG A 306 -19.50 9.32 1.83
CA ARG A 306 -19.76 8.39 0.73
C ARG A 306 -18.56 8.26 -0.20
N LEU A 307 -17.90 9.38 -0.51
CA LEU A 307 -16.67 9.40 -1.30
C LEU A 307 -15.54 8.61 -0.60
N GLU A 308 -15.27 8.92 0.67
CA GLU A 308 -14.22 8.24 1.45
C GLU A 308 -14.50 6.74 1.62
N ALA A 309 -15.77 6.35 1.77
CA ALA A 309 -16.18 4.95 1.81
C ALA A 309 -15.89 4.22 0.48
N ALA A 310 -16.22 4.85 -0.65
CA ALA A 310 -15.94 4.29 -1.96
C ALA A 310 -14.43 4.21 -2.25
N GLU A 311 -13.67 5.24 -1.87
CA GLU A 311 -12.20 5.27 -1.99
C GLU A 311 -11.56 4.14 -1.18
N ARG A 312 -11.98 3.93 0.08
CA ARG A 312 -11.52 2.78 0.88
C ARG A 312 -11.92 1.44 0.28
N GLY A 313 -13.10 1.34 -0.33
CA GLY A 313 -13.51 0.14 -1.05
C GLY A 313 -12.54 -0.22 -2.18
N VAL A 314 -12.14 0.79 -2.97
CA VAL A 314 -11.13 0.64 -4.03
C VAL A 314 -9.77 0.20 -3.47
N GLU A 315 -9.29 0.83 -2.39
CA GLU A 315 -8.03 0.45 -1.73
C GLU A 315 -8.05 -1.03 -1.31
N VAL A 316 -9.14 -1.49 -0.70
CA VAL A 316 -9.22 -2.88 -0.26
C VAL A 316 -9.31 -3.85 -1.43
N ASP A 317 -10.06 -3.50 -2.48
CA ASP A 317 -10.11 -4.33 -3.68
C ASP A 317 -8.73 -4.42 -4.36
N TYR A 318 -7.92 -3.36 -4.35
CA TYR A 318 -6.53 -3.44 -4.80
C TYR A 318 -5.67 -4.38 -3.97
N LEU A 319 -5.79 -4.32 -2.64
CA LEU A 319 -5.09 -5.26 -1.77
C LEU A 319 -5.51 -6.71 -2.06
N ALA A 320 -6.80 -6.94 -2.32
CA ALA A 320 -7.30 -8.25 -2.72
C ALA A 320 -6.73 -8.69 -4.08
N LEU A 321 -6.64 -7.78 -5.05
CA LEU A 321 -6.05 -8.04 -6.36
C LEU A 321 -4.56 -8.42 -6.26
N ASP A 322 -3.79 -7.68 -5.45
CA ASP A 322 -2.38 -7.94 -5.19
C ASP A 322 -2.17 -9.33 -4.55
N LEU A 323 -3.01 -9.70 -3.58
CA LEU A 323 -2.95 -11.04 -2.97
C LEU A 323 -3.33 -12.16 -3.92
N LEU A 324 -4.34 -11.95 -4.76
CA LEU A 324 -4.71 -12.93 -5.77
C LEU A 324 -3.57 -13.15 -6.75
N HIS A 325 -2.85 -12.09 -7.13
CA HIS A 325 -1.61 -12.23 -7.88
C HIS A 325 -0.58 -13.06 -7.13
N GLU A 326 -0.19 -12.68 -5.90
CA GLU A 326 0.82 -13.41 -5.11
C GLU A 326 0.46 -14.90 -4.95
N ALA A 327 -0.82 -15.21 -4.68
CA ALA A 327 -1.32 -16.57 -4.59
C ALA A 327 -1.09 -17.38 -5.87
N ARG A 328 -1.32 -16.76 -7.04
CA ARG A 328 -1.15 -17.39 -8.35
C ARG A 328 0.31 -17.66 -8.65
N GLU A 329 1.20 -16.76 -8.27
CA GLU A 329 2.63 -16.95 -8.49
C GLU A 329 3.16 -18.16 -7.74
N LEU A 330 2.75 -18.26 -6.48
CA LEU A 330 3.09 -19.42 -5.67
C LEU A 330 2.49 -20.68 -6.27
N ALA A 331 1.28 -20.62 -6.82
CA ALA A 331 0.69 -21.75 -7.54
C ALA A 331 1.56 -22.16 -8.74
N GLY A 332 2.09 -21.21 -9.50
CA GLY A 332 3.06 -21.45 -10.59
C GLY A 332 4.35 -22.11 -10.11
N VAL A 333 4.94 -21.65 -8.99
CA VAL A 333 6.13 -22.27 -8.37
C VAL A 333 5.86 -23.74 -7.99
N ARG A 334 4.62 -24.10 -7.62
CA ARG A 334 4.22 -25.48 -7.28
C ARG A 334 4.34 -26.47 -8.44
N ALA A 335 4.30 -25.99 -9.68
CA ALA A 335 4.46 -26.85 -10.86
C ALA A 335 5.92 -27.32 -11.03
N GLN A 336 6.88 -26.74 -10.29
CA GLN A 336 8.25 -27.21 -10.24
C GLN A 336 8.36 -28.44 -9.33
N ALA A 337 9.11 -29.46 -9.75
CA ALA A 337 9.04 -30.84 -9.25
C ALA A 337 9.43 -31.06 -7.77
N ASN A 338 9.90 -30.04 -7.04
CA ASN A 338 10.29 -30.18 -5.64
C ASN A 338 10.24 -28.82 -4.93
N PRO A 339 9.04 -28.32 -4.54
CA PRO A 339 8.94 -27.04 -3.87
C PRO A 339 9.59 -27.10 -2.49
N ASP A 340 10.45 -26.13 -2.18
CA ASP A 340 11.01 -25.92 -0.85
C ASP A 340 9.87 -25.90 0.20
N PRO A 341 9.99 -26.58 1.36
CA PRO A 341 8.98 -26.56 2.43
C PRO A 341 8.50 -25.16 2.82
N ARG A 342 9.36 -24.14 2.69
CA ARG A 342 9.01 -22.73 2.90
C ARG A 342 7.94 -22.23 1.92
N VAL A 343 7.88 -22.77 0.71
CA VAL A 343 6.84 -22.47 -0.29
C VAL A 343 5.49 -23.06 0.12
N ILE A 344 5.46 -24.19 0.82
CA ILE A 344 4.21 -24.79 1.33
C ILE A 344 3.63 -23.93 2.46
N GLU A 345 4.46 -23.59 3.46
CA GLU A 345 4.06 -22.71 4.57
C GLU A 345 3.60 -21.34 4.06
N TYR A 346 4.30 -20.79 3.07
CA TYR A 346 3.94 -19.50 2.48
C TYR A 346 2.59 -19.54 1.75
N LYS A 347 2.19 -20.67 1.14
CA LYS A 347 0.84 -20.81 0.55
C LYS A 347 -0.27 -20.85 1.58
N GLU A 348 -0.08 -21.61 2.65
CA GLU A 348 -1.05 -21.64 3.75
C GLU A 348 -1.16 -20.27 4.41
N TRP A 349 -0.04 -19.53 4.46
CA TRP A 349 -0.04 -18.15 4.88
C TRP A 349 -0.81 -17.25 3.91
N ILE A 350 -0.56 -17.29 2.59
CA ILE A 350 -1.31 -16.49 1.62
C ILE A 350 -2.81 -16.82 1.63
N ALA A 351 -3.20 -18.09 1.69
CA ALA A 351 -4.60 -18.47 1.75
C ALA A 351 -5.30 -17.88 2.99
N ARG A 352 -4.67 -17.99 4.16
CA ARG A 352 -5.17 -17.37 5.40
C ARG A 352 -5.18 -15.84 5.33
N TYR A 353 -4.14 -15.25 4.74
CA TYR A 353 -4.01 -13.80 4.61
C TYR A 353 -5.03 -13.23 3.61
N SER A 354 -5.36 -13.97 2.55
CA SER A 354 -6.42 -13.62 1.60
C SER A 354 -7.80 -13.65 2.24
N GLU A 355 -8.12 -14.69 3.02
CA GLU A 355 -9.36 -14.72 3.78
C GLU A 355 -9.43 -13.59 4.83
N PHE A 356 -8.32 -13.31 5.51
CA PHE A 356 -8.18 -12.15 6.40
C PHE A 356 -8.48 -10.83 5.69
N LEU A 357 -7.92 -10.58 4.50
CA LEU A 357 -8.20 -9.35 3.75
C LEU A 357 -9.65 -9.27 3.28
N LYS A 358 -10.26 -10.37 2.84
CA LYS A 358 -11.69 -10.41 2.46
C LYS A 358 -12.59 -10.07 3.65
N GLU A 359 -12.35 -10.68 4.81
CA GLU A 359 -13.09 -10.40 6.04
C GLU A 359 -12.91 -8.95 6.48
N ARG A 360 -11.68 -8.43 6.39
CA ARG A 360 -11.36 -7.02 6.69
C ARG A 360 -12.08 -6.07 5.74
N ALA A 361 -12.08 -6.37 4.44
CA ALA A 361 -12.79 -5.60 3.42
C ALA A 361 -14.28 -5.49 3.74
N HIS A 362 -14.88 -6.63 4.03
CA HIS A 362 -16.30 -6.72 4.32
C HIS A 362 -16.66 -5.88 5.55
N LEU A 363 -15.94 -6.03 6.66
CA LEU A 363 -16.18 -5.27 7.89
C LEU A 363 -15.98 -3.76 7.70
N LEU A 364 -14.96 -3.34 6.94
CA LEU A 364 -14.74 -1.92 6.62
C LEU A 364 -15.87 -1.35 5.75
N GLY A 365 -16.34 -2.12 4.77
CA GLY A 365 -17.49 -1.75 3.94
C GLY A 365 -18.78 -1.59 4.76
N GLU A 366 -19.06 -2.51 5.68
CA GLU A 366 -20.21 -2.41 6.57
C GLU A 366 -20.11 -1.22 7.53
N ALA A 367 -18.91 -0.96 8.08
CA ALA A 367 -18.67 0.18 8.98
C ALA A 367 -18.90 1.50 8.26
N ALA A 368 -18.41 1.61 7.02
CA ALA A 368 -18.63 2.79 6.20
C ALA A 368 -20.11 2.98 5.84
N ALA A 369 -20.83 1.90 5.55
CA ALA A 369 -22.27 1.94 5.31
C ALA A 369 -23.06 2.40 6.56
N ALA A 370 -22.67 1.95 7.76
CA ALA A 370 -23.25 2.41 9.02
C ALA A 370 -22.99 3.91 9.26
N ASP A 371 -21.78 4.39 9.00
CA ASP A 371 -21.44 5.81 9.09
C ASP A 371 -22.30 6.68 8.14
N ILE A 372 -22.49 6.22 6.90
CA ILE A 372 -23.34 6.89 5.91
C ILE A 372 -24.80 6.95 6.41
N ARG A 373 -25.37 5.84 6.89
CA ARG A 373 -26.74 5.81 7.42
C ARG A 373 -26.90 6.71 8.65
N SER A 374 -25.93 6.71 9.58
CA SER A 374 -25.94 7.61 10.74
C SER A 374 -26.01 9.09 10.30
N ARG A 375 -25.19 9.48 9.31
CA ARG A 375 -25.19 10.85 8.77
C ARG A 375 -26.48 11.19 8.01
N GLU A 376 -27.07 10.24 7.29
CA GLU A 376 -28.36 10.42 6.62
C GLU A 376 -29.49 10.67 7.62
N LEU A 377 -29.53 9.91 8.72
CA LEU A 377 -30.48 10.10 9.82
C LEU A 377 -30.29 11.46 10.47
N ALA A 378 -29.05 11.86 10.76
CA ALA A 378 -28.75 13.19 11.31
C ALA A 378 -29.23 14.32 10.38
N LEU A 379 -29.07 14.16 9.05
CA LEU A 379 -29.57 15.09 8.04
C LEU A 379 -31.10 15.15 7.97
N ALA A 380 -31.77 14.04 8.23
CA ALA A 380 -33.23 13.98 8.34
C ALA A 380 -33.76 14.59 9.66
N GLY A 381 -32.87 15.03 10.56
CA GLY A 381 -33.24 15.49 11.90
C GLY A 381 -33.51 14.36 12.89
N GLU A 382 -33.19 13.11 12.52
CA GLU A 382 -33.36 11.91 13.34
C GLU A 382 -32.13 11.67 14.22
N THR A 383 -31.87 12.53 15.21
CA THR A 383 -30.76 12.34 16.18
C THR A 383 -31.12 11.38 17.33
N GLY A 384 -32.14 10.56 17.12
CA GLY A 384 -32.71 9.68 18.14
C GLY A 384 -31.98 8.34 18.29
N PRO A 385 -32.65 7.33 18.86
CA PRO A 385 -32.10 5.98 19.00
C PRO A 385 -31.61 5.36 17.69
N ALA A 386 -32.24 5.68 16.55
CA ALA A 386 -31.85 5.16 15.24
C ALA A 386 -30.42 5.57 14.83
N ALA A 387 -30.09 6.88 14.85
CA ALA A 387 -28.75 7.35 14.54
C ALA A 387 -27.70 6.79 15.51
N ARG A 388 -28.04 6.77 16.81
CA ARG A 388 -27.16 6.20 17.83
C ARG A 388 -26.90 4.71 17.60
N ARG A 389 -27.88 3.95 17.10
CA ARG A 389 -27.70 2.53 16.75
C ARG A 389 -26.71 2.36 15.60
N GLU A 390 -26.77 3.20 14.57
CA GLU A 390 -25.82 3.15 13.46
C GLU A 390 -24.40 3.54 13.89
N ASP A 391 -24.24 4.54 14.77
CA ASP A 391 -22.94 4.87 15.35
C ASP A 391 -22.34 3.70 16.14
N LEU A 392 -23.15 3.05 16.99
CA LEU A 392 -22.71 1.88 17.75
C LEU A 392 -22.39 0.69 16.85
N ALA A 393 -23.15 0.47 15.77
CA ALA A 393 -22.86 -0.56 14.79
C ALA A 393 -21.54 -0.31 14.07
N ARG A 394 -21.27 0.94 13.65
CA ARG A 394 -19.97 1.35 13.08
C ARG A 394 -18.84 1.06 14.05
N ASP A 395 -18.96 1.48 15.31
CA ASP A 395 -17.91 1.33 16.31
C ASP A 395 -17.64 -0.16 16.61
N ALA A 396 -18.69 -0.99 16.64
CA ALA A 396 -18.56 -2.44 16.78
C ALA A 396 -17.79 -3.06 15.62
N LEU A 397 -18.11 -2.69 14.38
CA LEU A 397 -17.44 -3.18 13.17
C LEU A 397 -15.97 -2.76 13.12
N LEU A 398 -15.66 -1.50 13.44
CA LEU A 398 -14.27 -1.02 13.52
C LEU A 398 -13.47 -1.73 14.61
N ALA A 399 -14.09 -2.07 15.74
CA ALA A 399 -13.45 -2.87 16.77
C ALA A 399 -13.17 -4.31 16.29
N ARG A 400 -14.09 -4.94 15.54
CA ARG A 400 -13.84 -6.24 14.90
C ARG A 400 -12.70 -6.17 13.87
N VAL A 401 -12.60 -5.10 13.09
CA VAL A 401 -11.45 -4.88 12.18
C VAL A 401 -10.15 -4.84 12.96
N ARG A 402 -10.08 -4.10 14.08
CA ARG A 402 -8.88 -4.06 14.93
C ARG A 402 -8.51 -5.45 15.46
N ALA A 403 -9.48 -6.24 15.92
CA ALA A 403 -9.22 -7.61 16.37
C ALA A 403 -8.67 -8.48 15.22
N LEU A 404 -9.29 -8.38 14.05
CA LEU A 404 -8.92 -9.12 12.85
C LEU A 404 -7.49 -8.78 12.40
N GLU A 405 -7.11 -7.50 12.38
CA GLU A 405 -5.77 -7.02 11.99
C GLU A 405 -4.64 -7.59 12.86
N VAL A 406 -4.93 -8.00 14.09
CA VAL A 406 -3.96 -8.59 15.01
C VAL A 406 -3.80 -10.10 14.84
N ARG A 407 -4.79 -10.79 14.26
CA ARG A 407 -4.77 -12.27 14.14
C ARG A 407 -3.56 -12.79 13.35
N PRO A 408 -3.16 -12.21 12.20
CA PRO A 408 -1.97 -12.68 11.48
C PRO A 408 -0.69 -12.57 12.34
N GLU A 409 -0.54 -11.49 13.11
CA GLU A 409 0.61 -11.29 14.01
C GLU A 409 0.65 -12.35 15.12
N LEU A 410 -0.51 -12.68 15.69
CA LEU A 410 -0.65 -13.71 16.72
C LEU A 410 -0.27 -15.09 16.18
N GLU A 411 -0.76 -15.46 14.99
CA GLU A 411 -0.48 -16.75 14.38
C GLU A 411 1.01 -16.89 13.99
N GLU A 412 1.63 -15.82 13.50
CA GLU A 412 3.08 -15.79 13.26
C GLU A 412 3.85 -16.00 14.58
N ALA A 413 3.47 -15.29 15.64
CA ALA A 413 4.11 -15.39 16.94
C ALA A 413 3.99 -16.80 17.54
N ARG A 414 2.81 -17.43 17.42
CA ARG A 414 2.58 -18.82 17.84
C ARG A 414 3.42 -19.79 17.04
N THR A 415 3.49 -19.63 15.73
CA THR A 415 4.31 -20.46 14.84
C THR A 415 5.79 -20.35 15.21
N ARG A 416 6.27 -19.14 15.47
CA ARG A 416 7.66 -18.91 15.86
C ARG A 416 7.97 -19.47 17.25
N LEU A 417 7.08 -19.27 18.22
CA LEU A 417 7.19 -19.87 19.54
C LEU A 417 7.28 -21.40 19.47
N ALA A 418 6.46 -22.03 18.62
CA ALA A 418 6.48 -23.47 18.42
C ALA A 418 7.84 -23.95 17.86
N ARG A 419 8.37 -23.28 16.82
CA ARG A 419 9.69 -23.60 16.24
C ARG A 419 10.84 -23.43 17.23
N VAL A 420 10.81 -22.36 18.04
CA VAL A 420 11.81 -22.12 19.08
C VAL A 420 11.77 -23.23 20.13
N ARG A 421 10.57 -23.65 20.57
CA ARG A 421 10.40 -24.76 21.53
C ARG A 421 10.86 -26.10 20.97
N GLU A 422 10.57 -26.37 19.69
CA GLU A 422 11.06 -27.55 18.99
C GLU A 422 12.60 -27.56 18.94
N THR A 423 13.20 -26.43 18.56
CA THR A 423 14.66 -26.28 18.51
C THR A 423 15.30 -26.47 19.88
N LEU A 424 14.72 -25.85 20.92
CA LEU A 424 15.17 -25.97 22.31
C LEU A 424 15.10 -27.41 22.84
N SER A 425 14.19 -28.22 22.29
CA SER A 425 14.05 -29.64 22.63
C SER A 425 15.13 -30.53 21.99
N SER A 426 15.94 -29.99 21.08
CA SER A 426 17.06 -30.72 20.47
C SER A 426 18.16 -31.01 21.51
N ALA A 427 18.65 -32.25 21.50
CA ALA A 427 19.70 -32.71 22.41
C ALA A 427 21.07 -32.07 22.11
N ASP A 428 21.29 -31.57 20.89
CA ASP A 428 22.61 -31.16 20.39
C ASP A 428 22.94 -29.66 20.58
N LEU A 429 22.14 -28.94 21.39
CA LEU A 429 22.39 -27.52 21.66
C LEU A 429 23.52 -27.33 22.68
N SER A 430 24.49 -26.47 22.36
CA SER A 430 25.46 -25.98 23.35
C SER A 430 24.75 -25.21 24.48
N PRO A 431 25.34 -25.10 25.68
CA PRO A 431 24.76 -24.34 26.78
C PRO A 431 24.37 -22.90 26.42
N GLU A 432 25.21 -22.23 25.61
CA GLU A 432 24.98 -20.84 25.18
C GLU A 432 23.79 -20.75 24.23
N ARG A 433 23.69 -21.66 23.25
CA ARG A 433 22.56 -21.72 22.32
C ARG A 433 21.26 -22.07 23.04
N ARG A 434 21.31 -22.99 24.00
CA ARG A 434 20.17 -23.34 24.85
C ARG A 434 19.65 -22.12 25.60
N LYS A 435 20.54 -21.38 26.29
CA LYS A 435 20.19 -20.15 26.99
C LYS A 435 19.56 -19.10 26.05
N PHE A 436 20.13 -18.91 24.86
CA PHE A 436 19.57 -18.02 23.85
C PHE A 436 18.13 -18.42 23.46
N TYR A 437 17.88 -19.71 23.20
CA TYR A 437 16.54 -20.16 22.85
C TYR A 437 15.55 -20.11 24.04
N GLU A 438 16.01 -20.30 25.28
CA GLU A 438 15.19 -20.07 26.48
C GLU A 438 14.73 -18.61 26.59
N GLU A 439 15.63 -17.65 26.32
CA GLU A 439 15.30 -16.22 26.26
C GLU A 439 14.32 -15.92 25.12
N GLU A 440 14.51 -16.51 23.93
CA GLU A 440 13.56 -16.41 22.81
C GLU A 440 12.18 -17.00 23.17
N VAL A 441 12.09 -18.14 23.88
CA VAL A 441 10.80 -18.70 24.34
C VAL A 441 10.06 -17.69 25.21
N ILE A 442 10.75 -17.02 26.14
CA ILE A 442 10.15 -16.01 27.02
C ILE A 442 9.64 -14.84 26.19
N LEU A 443 10.45 -14.34 25.25
CA LEU A 443 10.09 -13.22 24.38
C LEU A 443 8.85 -13.54 23.54
N TRP A 444 8.85 -14.67 22.83
CA TRP A 444 7.74 -15.06 21.96
C TRP A 444 6.48 -15.41 22.75
N THR A 445 6.60 -15.94 23.97
CA THR A 445 5.45 -16.16 24.86
C THR A 445 4.79 -14.83 25.21
N ARG A 446 5.58 -13.80 25.61
CA ARG A 446 5.04 -12.46 25.87
C ARG A 446 4.41 -11.82 24.63
N TRP A 447 5.00 -12.05 23.46
CA TRP A 447 4.47 -11.53 22.19
C TRP A 447 3.10 -12.15 21.85
N VAL A 448 2.92 -13.44 22.13
CA VAL A 448 1.62 -14.12 22.03
C VAL A 448 0.61 -13.52 23.02
N GLU A 449 0.99 -13.37 24.29
CA GLU A 449 0.12 -12.78 25.33
C GLU A 449 -0.31 -11.35 24.98
N TYR A 450 0.60 -10.55 24.43
CA TYR A 450 0.33 -9.19 23.95
C TYR A 450 -0.74 -9.15 22.86
N HIS A 451 -0.60 -9.97 21.82
CA HIS A 451 -1.59 -9.99 20.73
C HIS A 451 -2.93 -10.57 21.15
N GLU A 452 -2.94 -11.60 22.02
CA GLU A 452 -4.17 -12.10 22.62
C GLU A 452 -4.86 -11.03 23.49
N ALA A 453 -4.09 -10.20 24.20
CA ALA A 453 -4.64 -9.06 24.95
C ALA A 453 -5.26 -8.01 24.00
N ARG A 454 -4.57 -7.64 22.91
CA ARG A 454 -5.10 -6.71 21.89
C ARG A 454 -6.41 -7.21 21.28
N ILE A 455 -6.47 -8.49 20.90
CA ILE A 455 -7.70 -9.11 20.37
C ILE A 455 -8.83 -9.05 21.41
N ARG A 456 -8.57 -9.42 22.67
CA ARG A 456 -9.57 -9.36 23.74
C ARG A 456 -10.11 -7.96 24.00
N VAL A 457 -9.26 -6.93 23.98
CA VAL A 457 -9.69 -5.52 24.09
C VAL A 457 -10.65 -5.19 22.95
N ALA A 458 -10.25 -5.46 21.72
CA ALA A 458 -11.04 -5.14 20.54
C ALA A 458 -12.37 -5.94 20.47
N GLU A 459 -12.37 -7.23 20.84
CA GLU A 459 -13.59 -8.04 20.92
C GLU A 459 -14.53 -7.55 22.04
N SER A 460 -14.00 -7.12 23.18
CA SER A 460 -14.79 -6.56 24.28
C SER A 460 -15.41 -5.22 23.92
N GLU A 461 -14.69 -4.36 23.20
CA GLU A 461 -15.21 -3.11 22.63
C GLU A 461 -16.33 -3.39 21.63
N ALA A 462 -16.11 -4.33 20.71
CA ALA A 462 -17.12 -4.72 19.72
C ALA A 462 -18.42 -5.20 20.39
N ARG A 463 -18.28 -6.12 21.35
CA ARG A 463 -19.41 -6.67 22.10
C ARG A 463 -20.12 -5.60 22.94
N SER A 464 -19.37 -4.68 23.55
CA SER A 464 -19.96 -3.59 24.34
C SER A 464 -20.78 -2.64 23.47
N ALA A 465 -20.33 -2.39 22.24
CA ALA A 465 -21.05 -1.59 21.27
C ALA A 465 -22.33 -2.29 20.77
N ASP A 466 -22.27 -3.59 20.46
CA ASP A 466 -23.46 -4.39 20.09
C ASP A 466 -24.52 -4.37 21.21
N LEU A 467 -24.09 -4.60 22.45
CA LEU A 467 -24.95 -4.58 23.63
C LEU A 467 -25.55 -3.18 23.87
N SER A 468 -24.76 -2.13 23.69
CA SER A 468 -25.26 -0.76 23.78
C SER A 468 -26.34 -0.47 22.74
N ALA A 469 -26.24 -1.06 21.54
CA ALA A 469 -27.25 -0.95 20.50
C ALA A 469 -28.53 -1.72 20.87
N GLU A 470 -28.40 -2.92 21.44
CA GLU A 470 -29.52 -3.71 21.98
C GLU A 470 -30.25 -2.95 23.11
N ALA A 471 -29.51 -2.27 23.99
CA ALA A 471 -30.06 -1.53 25.13
C ALA A 471 -30.91 -0.30 24.73
N LEU A 472 -30.91 0.11 23.46
CA LEU A 472 -31.75 1.22 22.99
C LEU A 472 -33.23 0.85 22.92
N ASP A 473 -33.56 -0.42 22.64
CA ASP A 473 -34.94 -0.93 22.52
C ASP A 473 -35.33 -1.89 23.65
N ALA A 474 -34.40 -2.21 24.54
CA ALA A 474 -34.60 -3.14 25.64
C ALA A 474 -35.58 -2.59 26.70
N SER A 475 -36.27 -3.51 27.39
CA SER A 475 -36.98 -3.18 28.63
C SER A 475 -36.00 -2.67 29.70
N GLU A 476 -36.49 -1.97 30.72
CA GLU A 476 -35.63 -1.47 31.81
C GLU A 476 -34.86 -2.60 32.50
N GLU A 477 -35.50 -3.75 32.74
CA GLU A 477 -34.85 -4.93 33.34
C GLU A 477 -33.73 -5.48 32.45
N ARG A 478 -33.98 -5.63 31.14
CA ARG A 478 -32.98 -6.10 30.18
C ARG A 478 -31.85 -5.08 30.01
N ARG A 479 -32.14 -3.78 30.01
CA ARG A 479 -31.13 -2.72 29.99
C ARG A 479 -30.21 -2.81 31.20
N ALA A 480 -30.75 -3.00 32.41
CA ALA A 480 -29.95 -3.14 33.63
C ALA A 480 -29.08 -4.42 33.63
N GLU A 481 -29.50 -5.47 32.92
CA GLU A 481 -28.66 -6.66 32.68
C GLU A 481 -27.53 -6.35 31.68
N ILE A 482 -27.86 -5.72 30.55
CA ILE A 482 -26.89 -5.32 29.54
C ILE A 482 -25.82 -4.38 30.13
N GLU A 483 -26.21 -3.40 30.94
CA GLU A 483 -25.26 -2.47 31.60
C GLU A 483 -24.26 -3.20 32.50
N ARG A 484 -24.69 -4.26 33.19
CA ARG A 484 -23.81 -5.12 33.99
C ARG A 484 -22.87 -5.94 33.09
N GLU A 485 -23.34 -6.46 31.97
CA GLU A 485 -22.51 -7.17 30.98
C GLU A 485 -21.44 -6.23 30.39
N ILE A 486 -21.82 -5.01 29.98
CA ILE A 486 -20.90 -3.98 29.49
C ILE A 486 -19.86 -3.60 30.55
N ALA A 487 -20.27 -3.44 31.81
CA ALA A 487 -19.33 -3.16 32.90
C ALA A 487 -18.31 -4.30 33.08
N GLY A 488 -18.74 -5.56 32.95
CA GLY A 488 -17.86 -6.73 32.97
C GLY A 488 -16.87 -6.75 31.81
N LEU A 489 -17.34 -6.48 30.58
CA LEU A 489 -16.50 -6.39 29.38
C LEU A 489 -15.49 -5.25 29.48
N THR A 490 -15.92 -4.09 29.97
CA THR A 490 -15.05 -2.91 30.17
C THR A 490 -13.95 -3.22 31.20
N ALA A 491 -14.30 -3.89 32.30
CA ALA A 491 -13.32 -4.31 33.29
C ALA A 491 -12.32 -5.34 32.71
N ALA A 492 -12.80 -6.31 31.91
CA ALA A 492 -11.94 -7.29 31.25
C ALA A 492 -11.00 -6.62 30.22
N ALA A 493 -11.52 -5.70 29.40
CA ALA A 493 -10.75 -4.90 28.46
C ALA A 493 -9.69 -4.05 29.18
N GLY A 494 -10.03 -3.42 30.30
CA GLY A 494 -9.09 -2.65 31.11
C GLY A 494 -7.94 -3.50 31.68
N LYS A 495 -8.21 -4.75 32.10
CA LYS A 495 -7.14 -5.67 32.51
C LYS A 495 -6.25 -6.07 31.35
N ALA A 496 -6.83 -6.35 30.18
CA ALA A 496 -6.07 -6.69 28.98
C ALA A 496 -5.26 -5.50 28.45
N SER A 497 -5.78 -4.27 28.53
CA SER A 497 -5.08 -3.06 28.08
C SER A 497 -3.81 -2.82 28.90
N TRP A 498 -3.79 -3.14 30.21
CA TRP A 498 -2.56 -3.06 31.00
C TRP A 498 -1.44 -3.96 30.47
N VAL A 499 -1.78 -5.14 29.94
CA VAL A 499 -0.79 -6.04 29.31
C VAL A 499 -0.25 -5.43 28.03
N VAL A 500 -1.12 -4.79 27.23
CA VAL A 500 -0.73 -4.06 26.01
C VAL A 500 0.20 -2.89 26.36
N ASP A 501 -0.21 -2.06 27.31
CA ASP A 501 0.57 -0.90 27.78
C ASP A 501 1.94 -1.33 28.32
N LEU A 502 1.98 -2.38 29.14
CA LEU A 502 3.22 -2.92 29.67
C LEU A 502 4.18 -3.33 28.55
N PHE A 503 3.68 -4.05 27.55
CA PHE A 503 4.50 -4.54 26.44
C PHE A 503 5.02 -3.38 25.57
N ASP A 504 4.18 -2.40 25.26
CA ASP A 504 4.56 -1.22 24.47
C ASP A 504 5.65 -0.41 25.20
N ARG A 505 5.55 -0.30 26.54
CA ARG A 505 6.58 0.34 27.36
C ARG A 505 7.86 -0.46 27.45
N GLU A 506 7.80 -1.78 27.60
CA GLU A 506 9.00 -2.65 27.56
C GLU A 506 9.72 -2.54 26.21
N ARG A 507 8.97 -2.46 25.09
CA ARG A 507 9.54 -2.26 23.75
C ARG A 507 10.18 -0.89 23.58
N ALA A 508 9.54 0.16 24.10
CA ALA A 508 10.10 1.51 24.11
C ALA A 508 11.40 1.57 24.93
N LEU A 509 11.43 0.94 26.11
CA LEU A 509 12.62 0.83 26.95
C LEU A 509 13.77 0.11 26.22
N GLU A 510 13.51 -0.98 25.49
CA GLU A 510 14.56 -1.68 24.74
C GLU A 510 15.11 -0.83 23.59
N LYS A 511 14.26 0.00 22.96
CA LYS A 511 14.72 1.00 21.98
C LYS A 511 15.66 2.01 22.63
N LEU A 512 15.28 2.58 23.78
CA LEU A 512 16.12 3.53 24.52
C LEU A 512 17.47 2.92 24.91
N ARG A 513 17.48 1.66 25.37
CA ARG A 513 18.71 0.92 25.70
C ARG A 513 19.59 0.70 24.47
N ARG A 514 18.99 0.42 23.31
CA ARG A 514 19.72 0.30 22.04
C ARG A 514 20.36 1.62 21.63
N ASP A 515 19.61 2.71 21.74
CA ASP A 515 20.11 4.05 21.44
C ASP A 515 21.25 4.42 22.41
N LEU A 516 21.10 4.13 23.70
CA LEU A 516 22.16 4.34 24.70
C LEU A 516 23.44 3.56 24.34
N ARG A 517 23.32 2.29 23.93
CA ARG A 517 24.47 1.48 23.47
C ARG A 517 25.18 2.12 22.28
N PHE A 518 24.42 2.68 21.33
CA PHE A 518 24.96 3.37 20.16
C PHE A 518 25.71 4.66 20.53
N TYR A 519 25.10 5.54 21.34
CA TYR A 519 25.75 6.78 21.76
C TYR A 519 26.92 6.57 22.71
N SER A 520 26.98 5.43 23.40
CA SER A 520 28.11 5.04 24.26
C SER A 520 29.30 4.46 23.49
N LEU A 521 29.22 4.31 22.15
CA LEU A 521 30.35 3.89 21.34
C LEU A 521 31.46 4.95 21.39
N PRO A 522 32.74 4.57 21.53
CA PRO A 522 33.87 5.51 21.59
C PRO A 522 33.92 6.51 20.44
N GLU A 523 33.44 6.11 19.26
CA GLU A 523 33.41 6.91 18.04
C GLU A 523 32.31 7.99 18.02
N VAL A 524 31.25 7.80 18.83
CA VAL A 524 30.12 8.74 18.93
C VAL A 524 30.22 9.56 20.22
N ASN A 525 30.37 8.88 21.35
CA ASN A 525 30.55 9.39 22.71
C ASN A 525 29.91 10.76 23.00
N ASP A 526 28.59 10.84 22.85
CA ASP A 526 27.80 12.04 23.13
C ASP A 526 27.31 12.01 24.59
N GLU A 527 28.11 12.59 25.49
CA GLU A 527 27.87 12.53 26.95
C GLU A 527 26.53 13.14 27.37
N GLU A 528 26.10 14.24 26.72
CA GLU A 528 24.82 14.89 27.00
C GLU A 528 23.66 13.96 26.63
N LYS A 529 23.72 13.36 25.44
CA LYS A 529 22.69 12.42 24.98
C LYS A 529 22.66 11.13 25.79
N ILE A 530 23.82 10.63 26.20
CA ILE A 530 23.93 9.48 27.12
C ILE A 530 23.23 9.80 28.45
N ALA A 531 23.46 10.97 29.03
CA ALA A 531 22.84 11.37 30.29
C ALA A 531 21.31 11.50 30.16
N ALA A 532 20.83 12.11 29.07
CA ALA A 532 19.40 12.20 28.78
C ALA A 532 18.75 10.82 28.64
N LEU A 533 19.34 9.93 27.83
CA LEU A 533 18.83 8.57 27.62
C LEU A 533 18.79 7.74 28.92
N ARG A 534 19.76 7.92 29.82
CA ARG A 534 19.74 7.26 31.14
C ARG A 534 18.56 7.71 31.99
N GLY A 535 18.26 9.02 32.00
CA GLY A 535 17.09 9.56 32.70
C GLY A 535 15.77 9.03 32.13
N GLU A 536 15.66 8.95 30.80
CA GLU A 536 14.48 8.37 30.13
C GLU A 536 14.32 6.88 30.43
N ILE A 537 15.42 6.13 30.47
CA ILE A 537 15.44 4.71 30.84
C ILE A 537 14.97 4.50 32.28
N GLU A 538 15.49 5.27 33.24
CA GLU A 538 15.08 5.17 34.66
C GLU A 538 13.58 5.48 34.84
N ALA A 539 13.08 6.52 34.17
CA ALA A 539 11.66 6.86 34.18
C ALA A 539 10.81 5.73 33.58
N ALA A 540 11.20 5.17 32.44
CA ALA A 540 10.50 4.07 31.80
C ALA A 540 10.51 2.78 32.65
N GLU A 541 11.62 2.47 33.32
CA GLU A 541 11.73 1.32 34.24
C GLU A 541 10.78 1.46 35.44
N LYS A 542 10.67 2.67 36.00
CA LYS A 542 9.72 2.95 37.08
C LYS A 542 8.27 2.76 36.64
N GLU A 543 7.89 3.31 35.49
CA GLU A 543 6.53 3.15 34.93
C GLU A 543 6.20 1.68 34.66
N ILE A 544 7.16 0.91 34.12
CA ILE A 544 7.01 -0.54 33.90
C ILE A 544 6.82 -1.28 35.22
N ALA A 545 7.56 -0.92 36.26
CA ALA A 545 7.42 -1.53 37.58
C ALA A 545 6.04 -1.26 38.19
N GLU A 546 5.53 -0.03 38.08
CA GLU A 546 4.18 0.36 38.52
C GLU A 546 3.10 -0.41 37.74
N LEU A 547 3.24 -0.55 36.42
CA LEU A 547 2.31 -1.34 35.60
C LEU A 547 2.31 -2.82 35.98
N LYS A 548 3.49 -3.41 36.23
CA LYS A 548 3.60 -4.79 36.70
C LYS A 548 2.89 -4.99 38.04
N ALA A 549 3.09 -4.09 39.00
CA ALA A 549 2.40 -4.12 40.28
C ALA A 549 0.87 -4.07 40.10
N ARG A 550 0.36 -3.19 39.23
CA ARG A 550 -1.09 -3.10 38.94
C ARG A 550 -1.65 -4.37 38.30
N ILE A 551 -0.90 -5.02 37.41
CA ILE A 551 -1.28 -6.29 36.80
C ILE A 551 -1.31 -7.41 37.84
N GLU A 552 -0.37 -7.43 38.79
CA GLU A 552 -0.35 -8.40 39.90
C GLU A 552 -1.49 -8.16 40.89
N GLU A 553 -1.78 -6.90 41.25
CA GLU A 553 -2.88 -6.53 42.16
C GLU A 553 -4.27 -6.75 41.55
N GLY A 554 -4.39 -6.57 40.23
CA GLY A 554 -5.65 -6.75 39.50
C GLY A 554 -5.94 -8.18 39.04
N ARG A 555 -5.05 -9.13 39.34
CA ARG A 555 -5.24 -10.56 39.10
C ARG A 555 -6.21 -11.19 40.09
#